data_AF-A0A812RK87-F1
#
_entry.id   AF-A0A812RK87-F1
#
_cell.length_a   1.000
_cell.length_b   1.000
_cell.length_c   1.000
_cell.angle_alpha   90.00
_cell.angle_beta   90.00
_cell.angle_gamma   90.00
#
_symmetry.space_group_name_H-M   'P 1'
#
loop_
_entity.id
_entity.type
_entity.pdbx_description
1 polymer ?
#
loop_
_entity_poly.entity_id
_entity_poly.type
_entity_poly.pdbx_seq_one_letter_code
_entity_poly.pdbx_strand_id
1 'polypeptide(L)'
;MDDPGKKKTEFNLVVKNTFLHFTTSDGAKQRSSSYPRGKCALPAMPSSESARTGPARSSEMCGQTSMVLRNIPKIFTRDMLCNLLEAHRCLEEVDFLYLPIRHKDGRCLGYAFINFTTSAAALAFRGHFHDMHLPCSLGSCPQAGAGPAVALAVHANTQMRRLEDLLAKYTDSPILHPFVPEWLKPILLENGRRVPFPSPTRLVEPPEWAWWVPRRQPGILGTGLRV
;
A
#
# COMPACT_ATOMS: atom_id res chain seq x y z
N MET A 1 30.90 38.55 -0.90
CA MET A 1 30.93 38.76 -2.36
C MET A 1 32.06 37.90 -2.89
N ASP A 2 31.90 36.79 -3.58
CA ASP A 2 30.78 35.98 -4.07
C ASP A 2 31.39 34.59 -4.36
N ASP A 3 30.70 33.50 -3.99
CA ASP A 3 31.00 32.14 -4.44
C ASP A 3 30.06 31.83 -5.62
N PRO A 4 30.59 31.48 -6.80
CA PRO A 4 29.80 30.60 -7.66
C PRO A 4 30.64 29.58 -8.41
N GLY A 5 30.50 28.31 -8.03
CA GLY A 5 31.08 27.22 -8.82
C GLY A 5 30.47 25.83 -8.61
N LYS A 6 29.30 25.68 -7.98
CA LYS A 6 28.66 24.36 -7.88
C LYS A 6 27.98 24.01 -9.21
N LYS A 7 28.70 23.26 -10.04
CA LYS A 7 28.15 22.54 -11.20
C LYS A 7 26.99 21.69 -10.72
N LYS A 8 25.78 22.03 -11.17
CA LYS A 8 24.55 21.28 -10.95
C LYS A 8 24.61 20.04 -11.83
N THR A 9 25.19 18.95 -11.32
CA THR A 9 25.18 17.67 -12.05
C THR A 9 23.80 17.07 -11.92
N GLU A 10 22.99 17.28 -12.96
CA GLU A 10 21.63 16.79 -13.08
C GLU A 10 21.68 15.31 -13.47
N PHE A 11 21.50 14.42 -12.48
CA PHE A 11 21.40 12.99 -12.75
C PHE A 11 19.94 12.62 -13.01
N ASN A 12 19.62 12.48 -14.30
CA ASN A 12 18.39 11.84 -14.76
C ASN A 12 18.41 10.37 -14.34
N LEU A 13 17.64 10.04 -13.30
CA LEU A 13 17.41 8.66 -12.90
C LEU A 13 16.37 8.06 -13.86
N VAL A 14 16.85 7.38 -14.90
CA VAL A 14 15.99 6.54 -15.75
C VAL A 14 15.61 5.30 -14.95
N VAL A 15 14.45 5.36 -14.31
CA VAL A 15 13.82 4.17 -13.71
C VAL A 15 13.34 3.30 -14.87
N LYS A 16 14.14 2.30 -15.27
CA LYS A 16 13.74 1.24 -16.22
C LYS A 16 12.78 0.25 -15.56
N ASN A 17 11.64 0.75 -15.10
CA ASN A 17 10.52 -0.11 -14.71
C ASN A 17 9.21 0.50 -15.18
N THR A 18 9.19 0.82 -16.47
CA THR A 18 7.96 0.89 -17.25
C THR A 18 7.69 -0.53 -17.72
N PHE A 19 6.61 -1.18 -17.28
CA PHE A 19 5.83 -2.13 -18.07
C PHE A 19 4.62 -2.56 -17.21
N LEU A 20 3.79 -1.57 -16.86
CA LEU A 20 2.39 -1.82 -16.49
C LEU A 20 1.56 -1.49 -17.73
N HIS A 21 1.04 -2.49 -18.42
CA HIS A 21 0.04 -2.30 -19.47
C HIS A 21 -1.35 -2.29 -18.85
N PHE A 22 -2.13 -1.24 -19.16
CA PHE A 22 -3.54 -1.15 -18.82
C PHE A 22 -4.32 -0.87 -20.10
N THR A 23 -5.19 -1.81 -20.48
CA THR A 23 -6.28 -1.54 -21.42
C THR A 23 -7.48 -1.10 -20.59
N THR A 24 -7.76 0.20 -20.59
CA THR A 24 -9.00 0.73 -20.00
C THR A 24 -10.10 0.60 -21.04
N SER A 25 -11.06 -0.30 -20.82
CA SER A 25 -12.33 -0.28 -21.56
C SER A 25 -13.44 0.29 -20.68
N ASP A 26 -13.88 1.47 -21.10
CA ASP A 26 -15.21 2.05 -20.96
C ASP A 26 -15.75 2.46 -19.58
N GLY A 27 -16.16 3.74 -19.57
CA GLY A 27 -16.83 4.39 -18.47
C GLY A 27 -18.33 4.14 -18.43
N ALA A 28 -18.91 4.46 -17.27
CA ALA A 28 -20.33 4.75 -17.14
C ALA A 28 -20.57 5.65 -15.90
N LYS A 29 -21.69 6.36 -15.99
CA LYS A 29 -22.05 7.62 -15.33
C LYS A 29 -22.38 7.54 -13.83
N GLN A 30 -22.29 8.73 -13.23
CA GLN A 30 -22.78 9.18 -11.90
C GLN A 30 -24.11 8.57 -11.44
N ARG A 31 -24.24 8.42 -10.12
CA ARG A 31 -25.46 8.83 -9.38
C ARG A 31 -25.18 9.01 -7.87
N SER A 32 -25.65 10.14 -7.35
CA SER A 32 -25.72 10.54 -5.95
C SER A 32 -26.65 9.65 -5.13
N SER A 33 -26.33 9.38 -3.86
CA SER A 33 -27.36 9.16 -2.84
C SER A 33 -26.80 9.29 -1.41
N SER A 34 -27.57 9.99 -0.60
CA SER A 34 -27.42 10.33 0.81
C SER A 34 -27.33 9.11 1.74
N TYR A 35 -26.39 9.15 2.68
CA TYR A 35 -26.23 8.14 3.75
C TYR A 35 -27.29 8.25 4.84
N PRO A 36 -27.81 7.11 5.33
CA PRO A 36 -28.09 6.95 6.74
C PRO A 36 -27.12 5.96 7.40
N ARG A 37 -26.82 6.23 8.67
CA ARG A 37 -26.01 5.41 9.58
C ARG A 37 -26.66 4.04 9.78
N GLY A 38 -25.86 2.97 9.71
CA GLY A 38 -26.32 1.63 10.05
C GLY A 38 -25.16 0.66 10.19
N LYS A 39 -25.11 -0.02 11.32
CA LYS A 39 -24.05 -0.90 11.81
C LYS A 39 -23.86 -2.11 10.89
N CYS A 40 -22.62 -2.58 10.72
CA CYS A 40 -22.33 -3.90 10.19
C CYS A 40 -22.86 -4.97 11.18
N ALA A 41 -24.10 -5.39 10.99
CA ALA A 41 -24.70 -6.56 11.61
C ALA A 41 -25.44 -7.33 10.51
N LEU A 42 -25.02 -8.57 10.30
CA LEU A 42 -25.59 -9.52 9.35
C LEU A 42 -27.10 -9.71 9.58
N PRO A 43 -27.94 -9.71 8.52
CA PRO A 43 -29.18 -10.46 8.55
C PRO A 43 -28.95 -11.88 7.99
N ALA A 44 -29.49 -12.86 8.71
CA ALA A 44 -29.68 -14.21 8.20
C ALA A 44 -30.92 -14.28 7.28
N MET A 45 -30.99 -15.40 6.52
CA MET A 45 -32.15 -16.01 5.82
C MET A 45 -32.36 -15.61 4.34
N PRO A 46 -33.13 -16.36 3.51
CA PRO A 46 -33.56 -17.78 3.53
C PRO A 46 -33.35 -18.52 2.17
N SER A 47 -33.78 -19.79 2.13
CA SER A 47 -33.81 -20.76 1.03
C SER A 47 -34.74 -20.41 -0.17
N SER A 48 -34.38 -20.94 -1.37
CA SER A 48 -35.14 -21.11 -2.65
C SER A 48 -35.78 -19.85 -3.29
N GLU A 49 -35.82 -19.59 -4.61
CA GLU A 49 -35.84 -20.44 -5.81
C GLU A 49 -35.47 -19.62 -7.06
N SER A 50 -34.85 -20.31 -8.03
CA SER A 50 -34.66 -20.04 -9.48
C SER A 50 -35.10 -18.72 -10.13
N ALA A 51 -34.14 -17.98 -10.73
CA ALA A 51 -34.33 -17.36 -12.05
C ALA A 51 -33.00 -16.89 -12.70
N ARG A 52 -32.64 -17.55 -13.81
CA ARG A 52 -31.88 -17.06 -14.98
C ARG A 52 -30.41 -16.66 -14.77
N THR A 53 -29.55 -17.67 -14.81
CA THR A 53 -28.09 -17.53 -14.92
C THR A 53 -27.69 -17.08 -16.33
N GLY A 54 -27.54 -15.78 -16.55
CA GLY A 54 -26.55 -15.30 -17.54
C GLY A 54 -25.14 -15.61 -17.00
N PRO A 55 -24.10 -15.78 -17.85
CA PRO A 55 -22.74 -15.99 -17.35
C PRO A 55 -22.30 -14.69 -16.65
N ALA A 56 -22.48 -14.65 -15.34
CA ALA A 56 -21.93 -13.61 -14.50
C ALA A 56 -20.41 -13.66 -14.67
N ARG A 57 -19.82 -12.51 -14.99
CA ARG A 57 -18.37 -12.25 -14.98
C ARG A 57 -17.82 -12.31 -13.54
N SER A 58 -18.12 -13.36 -12.78
CA SER A 58 -17.70 -13.54 -11.39
C SER A 58 -16.45 -14.42 -11.24
N SER A 59 -15.83 -14.85 -12.34
CA SER A 59 -14.67 -15.76 -12.32
C SER A 59 -13.31 -15.08 -12.22
N GLU A 60 -13.20 -13.76 -12.40
CA GLU A 60 -11.89 -13.09 -12.51
C GLU A 60 -11.15 -12.92 -11.16
N MET A 61 -11.81 -13.15 -10.03
CA MET A 61 -11.23 -12.92 -8.69
C MET A 61 -11.18 -14.18 -7.82
N CYS A 62 -11.51 -15.36 -8.36
CA CYS A 62 -11.39 -16.61 -7.61
C CYS A 62 -9.92 -16.83 -7.20
N GLY A 63 -9.66 -16.87 -5.88
CA GLY A 63 -8.32 -17.04 -5.32
C GLY A 63 -7.41 -15.80 -5.35
N GLN A 64 -7.92 -14.61 -5.73
CA GLN A 64 -7.13 -13.39 -5.66
C GLN A 64 -7.09 -12.84 -4.23
N THR A 65 -5.91 -12.82 -3.61
CA THR A 65 -5.70 -12.30 -2.26
C THR A 65 -4.86 -11.02 -2.23
N SER A 66 -4.08 -10.75 -3.29
CA SER A 66 -3.27 -9.55 -3.38
C SER A 66 -3.99 -8.41 -4.10
N MET A 67 -3.96 -7.22 -3.50
CA MET A 67 -4.54 -5.98 -3.99
C MET A 67 -3.48 -4.88 -4.09
N VAL A 68 -3.69 -3.96 -5.03
CA VAL A 68 -2.91 -2.73 -5.18
C VAL A 68 -3.81 -1.55 -4.82
N LEU A 69 -3.46 -0.86 -3.74
CA LEU A 69 -4.09 0.40 -3.34
C LEU A 69 -3.37 1.55 -4.03
N ARG A 70 -4.10 2.43 -4.71
CA ARG A 70 -3.59 3.59 -5.46
C ARG A 70 -4.22 4.89 -5.00
N ASN A 71 -3.65 5.99 -5.49
CA ASN A 71 -4.02 7.36 -5.13
C ASN A 71 -3.81 7.66 -3.65
N ILE A 72 -2.80 7.03 -3.05
CA ILE A 72 -2.41 7.30 -1.67
C ILE A 72 -1.69 8.65 -1.63
N PRO A 73 -2.06 9.58 -0.72
CA PRO A 73 -1.34 10.83 -0.56
C PRO A 73 0.14 10.61 -0.25
N LYS A 74 1.05 11.36 -0.90
CA LYS A 74 2.51 11.17 -0.82
C LYS A 74 3.11 11.30 0.60
N ILE A 75 2.36 11.88 1.53
CA ILE A 75 2.72 12.05 2.94
C ILE A 75 2.50 10.77 3.75
N PHE A 76 1.74 9.80 3.25
CA PHE A 76 1.48 8.56 3.97
C PHE A 76 2.78 7.82 4.28
N THR A 77 2.91 7.46 5.55
CA THR A 77 3.89 6.47 6.01
C THR A 77 3.23 5.10 6.07
N ARG A 78 4.06 4.05 6.17
CA ARG A 78 3.57 2.70 6.41
C ARG A 78 2.71 2.62 7.67
N ASP A 79 3.12 3.30 8.74
CA ASP A 79 2.39 3.30 10.01
C ASP A 79 1.03 4.00 9.88
N MET A 80 0.94 5.11 9.13
CA MET A 80 -0.35 5.76 8.82
C MET A 80 -1.29 4.82 8.06
N LEU A 81 -0.75 4.03 7.11
CA LEU A 81 -1.54 3.05 6.39
C LEU A 81 -2.01 1.90 7.30
N CYS A 82 -1.14 1.40 8.18
CA CYS A 82 -1.53 0.40 9.18
C CYS A 82 -2.64 0.91 10.10
N ASN A 83 -2.52 2.13 10.62
CA ASN A 83 -3.54 2.73 11.49
C ASN A 83 -4.87 2.94 10.76
N LEU A 84 -4.82 3.28 9.47
CA LEU A 84 -6.02 3.37 8.63
C LEU A 84 -6.70 2.00 8.50
N LEU A 85 -5.94 0.94 8.21
CA LEU A 85 -6.46 -0.43 8.11
C LEU A 85 -7.02 -0.92 9.46
N GLU A 86 -6.38 -0.58 10.57
CA GLU A 86 -6.84 -0.92 11.91
C GLU A 86 -8.14 -0.21 12.26
N ALA A 87 -8.25 1.09 11.95
CA ALA A 87 -9.46 1.88 12.16
C ALA A 87 -10.68 1.32 11.39
N HIS A 88 -10.44 0.69 10.25
CA HIS A 88 -11.46 0.01 9.44
C HIS A 88 -11.59 -1.49 9.73
N ARG A 89 -10.90 -2.01 10.75
CA ARG A 89 -10.94 -3.43 11.17
C ARG A 89 -10.52 -4.42 10.08
N CYS A 90 -9.63 -4.00 9.17
CA CYS A 90 -9.10 -4.85 8.12
C CYS A 90 -7.68 -5.35 8.41
N LEU A 91 -6.96 -4.74 9.37
CA LEU A 91 -5.54 -5.05 9.61
C LEU A 91 -5.29 -6.51 10.01
N GLU A 92 -6.23 -7.13 10.73
CA GLU A 92 -6.14 -8.53 11.16
C GLU A 92 -6.23 -9.52 9.98
N GLU A 93 -6.86 -9.12 8.88
CA GLU A 93 -7.00 -9.93 7.66
C GLU A 93 -5.85 -9.73 6.68
N VAL A 94 -4.90 -8.85 6.99
CA VAL A 94 -3.73 -8.55 6.15
C VAL A 94 -2.55 -9.38 6.62
N ASP A 95 -1.85 -10.03 5.70
CA ASP A 95 -0.65 -10.83 5.96
C ASP A 95 0.63 -10.27 5.32
N PHE A 96 0.50 -9.37 4.35
CA PHE A 96 1.62 -8.64 3.74
C PHE A 96 1.22 -7.20 3.43
N LEU A 97 2.11 -6.26 3.73
CA LEU A 97 1.95 -4.85 3.37
C LEU A 97 3.27 -4.25 2.91
N TYR A 98 3.25 -3.59 1.76
CA TYR A 98 4.37 -2.83 1.26
C TYR A 98 3.94 -1.47 0.70
N LEU A 99 4.50 -0.41 1.28
CA LEU A 99 4.36 0.96 0.80
C LEU A 99 5.72 1.44 0.27
N PRO A 100 5.96 1.41 -1.05
CA PRO A 100 7.17 1.96 -1.64
C PRO A 100 7.34 3.44 -1.31
N ILE A 101 8.50 3.78 -0.74
CA ILE A 101 8.87 5.15 -0.39
C ILE A 101 10.16 5.54 -1.10
N ARG A 102 10.20 6.77 -1.61
CA ARG A 102 11.40 7.36 -2.19
C ARG A 102 12.37 7.70 -1.06
N HIS A 103 13.50 6.99 -0.98
CA HIS A 103 14.48 7.17 0.09
C HIS A 103 15.04 8.60 0.21
N LYS A 104 15.12 9.36 -0.90
CA LYS A 104 15.66 10.73 -0.90
C LYS A 104 14.82 11.72 -0.10
N ASP A 105 13.49 11.66 -0.28
CA ASP A 105 12.57 12.67 0.25
C ASP A 105 11.60 12.09 1.29
N GLY A 106 11.65 10.78 1.53
CA GLY A 106 10.77 10.07 2.48
C GLY A 106 9.29 10.00 2.06
N ARG A 107 8.96 10.38 0.82
CA ARG A 107 7.58 10.40 0.30
C ARG A 107 7.21 9.08 -0.37
N CYS A 108 5.99 8.60 -0.13
CA CYS A 108 5.50 7.40 -0.79
C CYS A 108 5.26 7.62 -2.29
N LEU A 109 5.26 6.54 -3.07
CA LEU A 109 5.05 6.60 -4.52
C LEU A 109 3.55 6.69 -4.91
N GLY A 110 2.66 6.73 -3.93
CA GLY A 110 1.21 6.87 -4.15
C GLY A 110 0.47 5.56 -4.39
N TYR A 111 1.13 4.43 -4.19
CA TYR A 111 0.52 3.11 -4.23
C TYR A 111 1.12 2.19 -3.16
N ALA A 112 0.36 1.16 -2.77
CA ALA A 112 0.79 0.12 -1.84
C ALA A 112 0.33 -1.26 -2.33
N PHE A 113 1.10 -2.28 -1.99
CA PHE A 113 0.72 -3.68 -2.18
C PHE A 113 0.23 -4.22 -0.84
N ILE A 114 -0.94 -4.85 -0.84
CA ILE A 114 -1.55 -5.43 0.35
C ILE A 114 -2.00 -6.83 -0.03
N ASN A 115 -1.61 -7.84 0.74
CA ASN A 115 -2.17 -9.18 0.62
C ASN A 115 -3.08 -9.48 1.81
N PHE A 116 -4.14 -10.22 1.54
CA PHE A 116 -5.13 -10.64 2.52
C PHE A 116 -5.06 -12.16 2.72
N THR A 117 -5.41 -12.60 3.92
CA THR A 117 -5.46 -14.04 4.26
C THR A 117 -6.49 -14.81 3.43
N THR A 118 -7.57 -14.13 3.02
CA THR A 118 -8.65 -14.73 2.21
C THR A 118 -9.04 -13.83 1.04
N SER A 119 -9.54 -14.46 -0.04
CA SER A 119 -10.06 -13.72 -1.19
C SER A 119 -11.32 -12.92 -0.84
N ALA A 120 -12.13 -13.42 0.10
CA ALA A 120 -13.31 -12.73 0.60
C ALA A 120 -12.95 -11.41 1.30
N ALA A 121 -11.92 -11.44 2.17
CA ALA A 121 -11.37 -10.25 2.80
C ALA A 121 -10.88 -9.23 1.76
N ALA A 122 -10.14 -9.69 0.75
CA ALA A 122 -9.64 -8.83 -0.32
C ALA A 122 -10.77 -8.15 -1.13
N LEU A 123 -11.86 -8.88 -1.39
CA LEU A 123 -13.06 -8.36 -2.05
C LEU A 123 -13.80 -7.35 -1.19
N ALA A 124 -13.97 -7.65 0.11
CA ALA A 124 -14.58 -6.74 1.07
C ALA A 124 -13.78 -5.43 1.19
N PHE A 125 -12.46 -5.55 1.31
CA PHE A 125 -11.55 -4.42 1.29
C PHE A 125 -11.70 -3.57 0.02
N ARG A 126 -11.74 -4.21 -1.16
CA ARG A 126 -11.97 -3.50 -2.42
C ARG A 126 -13.30 -2.76 -2.41
N GLY A 127 -14.39 -3.40 -2.00
CA GLY A 127 -15.72 -2.77 -1.95
C GLY A 127 -15.80 -1.60 -0.98
N HIS A 128 -15.04 -1.64 0.12
CA HIS A 128 -15.05 -0.61 1.16
C HIS A 128 -14.12 0.57 0.87
N PHE A 129 -12.92 0.31 0.35
CA PHE A 129 -11.88 1.34 0.14
C PHE A 129 -11.87 1.94 -1.26
N HIS A 130 -12.43 1.25 -2.27
CA HIS A 130 -12.54 1.82 -3.62
C HIS A 130 -13.50 3.01 -3.61
N ASP A 131 -13.09 4.11 -4.23
CA ASP A 131 -13.80 5.40 -4.25
C ASP A 131 -13.96 6.06 -2.86
N MET A 132 -13.31 5.52 -1.82
CA MET A 132 -13.28 6.15 -0.51
C MET A 132 -12.44 7.42 -0.56
N HIS A 133 -13.05 8.53 -0.13
CA HIS A 133 -12.34 9.77 0.09
C HIS A 133 -11.74 9.73 1.49
N LEU A 134 -10.43 9.85 1.55
CA LEU A 134 -9.75 9.98 2.83
C LEU A 134 -10.14 11.33 3.49
N PRO A 135 -10.09 11.44 4.83
CA PRO A 135 -10.37 12.68 5.53
C PRO A 135 -9.25 13.72 5.31
N CYS A 136 -9.60 15.01 5.30
CA CYS A 136 -8.64 16.08 5.06
C CYS A 136 -7.43 16.08 6.01
N SER A 137 -7.60 15.62 7.24
CA SER A 137 -6.52 15.43 8.22
C SER A 137 -5.43 14.44 7.76
N LEU A 138 -5.75 13.54 6.83
CA LEU A 138 -4.83 12.58 6.23
C LEU A 138 -4.31 13.06 4.86
N GLY A 139 -4.42 14.35 4.54
CA GLY A 139 -3.88 14.92 3.30
C GLY A 139 -4.76 14.68 2.07
N SER A 140 -6.05 14.53 2.27
CA SER A 140 -7.05 14.23 1.23
C SER A 140 -7.78 15.45 0.73
N CYS A 141 -7.68 16.54 1.49
CA CYS A 141 -8.04 17.84 0.99
C CYS A 141 -7.03 18.21 -0.11
N PRO A 142 -7.49 18.64 -1.28
CA PRO A 142 -6.60 19.31 -2.22
C PRO A 142 -5.96 20.52 -1.53
N GLN A 143 -4.65 20.70 -1.75
CA GLN A 143 -4.00 21.97 -1.44
C GLN A 143 -4.77 23.08 -2.16
N ALA A 144 -4.83 24.31 -1.62
CA ALA A 144 -5.53 25.41 -2.28
C ALA A 144 -5.04 25.54 -3.74
N GLY A 145 -5.93 25.26 -4.71
CA GLY A 145 -5.62 25.24 -6.15
C GLY A 145 -5.29 23.88 -6.77
N ALA A 146 -5.18 22.80 -5.97
CA ALA A 146 -5.20 21.43 -6.48
C ALA A 146 -6.65 21.01 -6.77
N GLY A 147 -6.86 20.20 -7.80
CA GLY A 147 -8.18 19.81 -8.30
C GLY A 147 -9.06 19.01 -7.31
N PRO A 148 -10.08 18.27 -7.77
CA PRO A 148 -11.00 17.56 -6.88
C PRO A 148 -10.25 16.58 -5.95
N ALA A 149 -10.78 16.38 -4.74
CA ALA A 149 -10.27 15.39 -3.80
C ALA A 149 -10.18 14.03 -4.50
N VAL A 150 -8.98 13.42 -4.48
CA VAL A 150 -8.74 12.17 -5.20
C VAL A 150 -9.12 11.01 -4.29
N ALA A 151 -10.07 10.20 -4.75
CA ALA A 151 -10.48 9.00 -4.05
C ALA A 151 -9.42 7.88 -4.17
N LEU A 152 -9.37 7.01 -3.17
CA LEU A 152 -8.56 5.81 -3.20
C LEU A 152 -9.06 4.86 -4.29
N ALA A 153 -8.12 4.23 -5.00
CA ALA A 153 -8.44 3.26 -6.04
C ALA A 153 -7.84 1.90 -5.69
N VAL A 154 -8.69 0.89 -5.52
CA VAL A 154 -8.28 -0.49 -5.24
C VAL A 154 -8.41 -1.36 -6.49
N HIS A 155 -7.32 -2.01 -6.88
CA HIS A 155 -7.27 -2.93 -8.01
C HIS A 155 -6.70 -4.30 -7.61
N ALA A 156 -7.11 -5.35 -8.29
CA ALA A 156 -6.45 -6.65 -8.18
C ALA A 156 -5.00 -6.56 -8.67
N ASN A 157 -4.09 -7.21 -7.95
CA ASN A 157 -2.70 -7.34 -8.37
C ASN A 157 -2.58 -8.43 -9.44
N THR A 158 -2.47 -8.03 -10.71
CA THR A 158 -2.46 -8.96 -11.85
C THR A 158 -1.17 -9.77 -11.98
N GLN A 159 -0.05 -9.27 -11.44
CA GLN A 159 1.26 -9.91 -11.57
C GLN A 159 1.60 -10.84 -10.40
N MET A 160 1.15 -10.48 -9.20
CA MET A 160 1.38 -11.26 -7.97
C MET A 160 0.02 -11.44 -7.32
N ARG A 161 -0.61 -12.58 -7.55
CA ARG A 161 -2.02 -12.78 -7.21
C ARG A 161 -2.20 -13.18 -5.75
N ARG A 162 -1.14 -13.76 -5.17
CA ARG A 162 -1.15 -14.33 -3.83
C ARG A 162 0.08 -13.94 -3.02
N LEU A 163 0.10 -14.34 -1.75
CA LEU A 163 1.22 -14.10 -0.84
C LEU A 163 2.52 -14.73 -1.34
N GLU A 164 2.44 -15.95 -1.89
CA GLU A 164 3.61 -16.71 -2.32
C GLU A 164 4.38 -15.98 -3.44
N ASP A 165 3.66 -15.33 -4.36
CA ASP A 165 4.24 -14.52 -5.44
C ASP A 165 4.98 -13.28 -4.88
N LEU A 166 4.41 -12.65 -3.85
CA LEU A 166 5.00 -11.49 -3.18
C LEU A 166 6.26 -11.90 -2.41
N LEU A 167 6.19 -13.01 -1.67
CA LEU A 167 7.34 -13.57 -0.96
C LEU A 167 8.47 -13.91 -1.93
N ALA A 168 8.18 -14.63 -3.01
CA ALA A 168 9.18 -14.97 -4.02
C ALA A 168 9.87 -13.73 -4.61
N LYS A 169 9.14 -12.62 -4.78
CA LYS A 169 9.69 -11.36 -5.29
C LYS A 169 10.55 -10.61 -4.27
N TYR A 170 10.08 -10.52 -3.03
CA TYR A 170 10.70 -9.63 -2.03
C TYR A 170 11.76 -10.32 -1.18
N THR A 171 11.72 -11.65 -1.00
CA THR A 171 12.64 -12.40 -0.13
C THR A 171 14.11 -12.19 -0.52
N ASP A 172 14.45 -12.31 -1.80
CA ASP A 172 15.81 -12.11 -2.30
C ASP A 172 16.06 -10.67 -2.82
N SER A 173 15.16 -9.74 -2.52
CA SER A 173 15.27 -8.36 -3.00
C SER A 173 16.20 -7.52 -2.10
N PRO A 174 17.04 -6.62 -2.67
CA PRO A 174 17.88 -5.69 -1.91
C PRO A 174 17.11 -4.83 -0.89
N ILE A 175 15.79 -4.67 -1.06
CA ILE A 175 14.96 -3.91 -0.12
C ILE A 175 14.91 -4.56 1.27
N LEU A 176 15.05 -5.89 1.39
CA LEU A 176 15.05 -6.57 2.69
C LEU A 176 16.43 -6.62 3.35
N HIS A 177 17.47 -6.08 2.72
CA HIS A 177 18.82 -6.11 3.26
C HIS A 177 18.88 -5.48 4.67
N PRO A 178 19.68 -6.02 5.63
CA PRO A 178 19.77 -5.49 6.99
C PRO A 178 20.14 -4.00 7.09
N PHE A 179 20.89 -3.46 6.12
CA PHE A 179 21.22 -2.03 6.06
C PHE A 179 20.08 -1.13 5.56
N VAL A 180 19.03 -1.69 4.96
CA VAL A 180 17.85 -0.90 4.61
C VAL A 180 17.10 -0.57 5.90
N PRO A 181 16.72 0.69 6.15
CA PRO A 181 15.89 1.05 7.27
C PRO A 181 14.52 0.34 7.26
N GLU A 182 14.04 -0.07 8.44
CA GLU A 182 12.78 -0.81 8.57
C GLU A 182 11.58 -0.11 7.95
N TRP A 183 11.49 1.23 7.99
CA TRP A 183 10.36 1.99 7.43
C TRP A 183 10.28 1.94 5.89
N LEU A 184 11.34 1.50 5.20
CA LEU A 184 11.36 1.27 3.76
C LEU A 184 11.01 -0.17 3.38
N LYS A 185 11.05 -1.10 4.33
CA LYS A 185 10.84 -2.53 4.07
C LYS A 185 9.36 -2.87 3.97
N PRO A 186 8.99 -3.86 3.14
CA PRO A 186 7.72 -4.54 3.30
C PRO A 186 7.62 -5.15 4.70
N ILE A 187 6.41 -5.40 5.18
CA ILE A 187 6.15 -6.09 6.43
C ILE A 187 5.27 -7.30 6.19
N LEU A 188 5.50 -8.35 6.96
CA LEU A 188 4.55 -9.44 7.15
C LEU A 188 3.74 -9.16 8.41
N LEU A 189 2.49 -9.59 8.35
CA LEU A 189 1.53 -9.46 9.42
C LEU A 189 0.90 -10.81 9.71
N GLU A 190 0.65 -11.10 10.97
CA GLU A 190 -0.12 -12.26 11.40
C GLU A 190 -1.09 -11.77 12.47
N ASN A 191 -2.39 -11.85 12.19
CA ASN A 191 -3.45 -11.31 13.06
C ASN A 191 -3.19 -9.84 13.46
N GLY A 192 -2.79 -9.02 12.48
CA GLY A 192 -2.49 -7.60 12.66
C GLY A 192 -1.17 -7.30 13.38
N ARG A 193 -0.38 -8.31 13.77
CA ARG A 193 0.93 -8.14 14.42
C ARG A 193 2.06 -8.36 13.44
N ARG A 194 3.12 -7.55 13.55
CA ARG A 194 4.30 -7.70 12.67
C ARG A 194 5.04 -9.00 12.98
N VAL A 195 5.33 -9.76 11.93
CA VAL A 195 6.18 -10.95 11.98
C VAL A 195 7.41 -10.77 11.11
N PRO A 196 8.56 -11.37 11.46
CA PRO A 196 9.78 -11.24 10.67
C PRO A 196 9.61 -11.92 9.29
N PHE A 197 10.31 -11.40 8.29
CA PHE A 197 10.43 -12.08 6.99
C PHE A 197 11.17 -13.42 7.15
N PRO A 198 10.85 -14.43 6.32
CA PRO A 198 11.64 -15.64 6.24
C PRO A 198 13.11 -15.30 5.91
N SER A 199 14.03 -16.16 6.38
CA SER A 199 15.45 -15.97 6.10
C SER A 199 15.71 -15.95 4.59
N PRO A 200 16.51 -15.02 4.07
CA PRO A 200 16.82 -14.95 2.65
C PRO A 200 17.41 -16.27 2.15
N THR A 201 16.96 -16.72 0.98
CA THR A 201 17.49 -17.93 0.32
C THR A 201 18.83 -17.67 -0.36
N ARG A 202 19.18 -16.41 -0.59
CA ARG A 202 20.45 -15.99 -1.18
C ARG A 202 21.10 -14.85 -0.38
N LEU A 203 22.43 -14.74 -0.45
CA LEU A 203 23.14 -13.52 -0.04
C LEU A 203 22.72 -12.37 -0.95
N VAL A 204 22.02 -11.40 -0.38
CA VAL A 204 21.56 -10.20 -1.09
C VAL A 204 22.58 -9.09 -0.85
N GLU A 205 23.03 -8.43 -1.90
CA GLU A 205 23.89 -7.25 -1.77
C GLU A 205 23.08 -6.03 -1.33
N PRO A 206 23.65 -5.14 -0.49
CA PRO A 206 22.97 -3.91 -0.11
C PRO A 206 22.73 -3.04 -1.35
N PRO A 207 21.58 -2.36 -1.45
CA PRO A 207 21.36 -1.44 -2.55
C PRO A 207 22.35 -0.28 -2.48
N GLU A 208 22.80 0.21 -3.64
CA GLU A 208 23.81 1.28 -3.78
C GLU A 208 23.46 2.61 -3.09
N TRP A 209 22.27 2.81 -2.55
CA TRP A 209 21.95 4.00 -1.76
C TRP A 209 22.00 3.76 -0.26
N ALA A 210 21.98 2.50 0.20
CA ALA A 210 21.84 2.15 1.62
C ALA A 210 23.04 2.57 2.47
N TRP A 211 24.23 2.63 1.87
CA TRP A 211 25.45 3.04 2.58
C TRP A 211 25.50 4.55 2.90
N TRP A 212 24.61 5.36 2.30
CA TRP A 212 24.55 6.80 2.52
C TRP A 212 23.44 7.25 3.48
N VAL A 213 22.52 6.37 3.87
CA VAL A 213 21.38 6.76 4.71
C VAL A 213 21.83 6.81 6.17
N PRO A 214 21.84 7.99 6.82
CA PRO A 214 22.17 8.08 8.23
C PRO A 214 21.16 7.26 9.03
N ARG A 215 21.63 6.44 9.98
CA ARG A 215 20.76 5.75 10.92
C ARG A 215 20.02 6.79 11.76
N ARG A 216 18.80 7.18 11.36
CA ARG A 216 17.87 7.83 12.30
C ARG A 216 17.45 6.74 13.29
N GLN A 217 18.16 6.64 14.41
CA GLN A 217 17.65 5.88 15.55
C GLN A 217 16.41 6.60 16.07
N PRO A 218 15.25 5.93 16.22
CA PRO A 218 14.17 6.49 17.03
C PRO A 218 14.69 6.68 18.46
N GLY A 219 14.44 7.86 19.02
CA GLY A 219 15.19 8.45 20.13
C GLY A 219 15.39 7.55 21.36
N ILE A 220 16.65 7.46 21.77
CA ILE A 220 17.01 7.30 23.18
C ILE A 220 17.27 8.72 23.69
N LEU A 221 16.28 9.32 24.35
CA LEU A 221 16.52 10.44 25.26
C LEU A 221 17.26 9.89 26.48
N GLY A 222 18.58 9.73 26.35
CA GLY A 222 19.46 9.46 27.47
C GLY A 222 19.85 10.78 28.11
N THR A 223 19.12 11.18 29.14
CA THR A 223 19.51 12.26 30.05
C THR A 223 20.83 11.90 30.72
N GLY A 224 21.93 12.44 30.21
CA GLY A 224 23.23 12.41 30.87
C GLY A 224 23.35 13.58 31.84
N LEU A 225 22.90 13.38 33.08
CA LEU A 225 23.21 14.24 34.20
C LEU A 225 24.73 14.12 34.48
N ARG A 226 25.49 15.20 34.24
CA ARG A 226 26.87 15.31 34.74
C ARG A 226 26.81 15.76 36.20
N VAL A 227 27.30 14.91 37.10
CA VAL A 227 27.78 15.29 38.44
C VAL A 227 29.18 15.84 38.29
#